data_AF-A0A1E2S074-F1
#
_entry.id   AF-A0A1E2S074-F1
#
_cell.length_a   1.000
_cell.length_b   1.000
_cell.length_c   1.000
_cell.angle_alpha   90.00
_cell.angle_beta   90.00
_cell.angle_gamma   90.00
#
_symmetry.space_group_name_H-M   'P 1'
#
loop_
_entity.id
_entity.type
_entity.pdbx_description
1 polymer ?
#
loop_
_entity_poly.entity_id
_entity_poly.type
_entity_poly.pdbx_seq_one_letter_code
_entity_poly.pdbx_strand_id
1 'polypeptide(L)'
;MRDIRRDLQDRAQLLEEEITAAQTQFEQKVEQLKTERDARIHEIKDELSALGRLIDAEKRRMEGGSVQHTAEVATLPPNQQALIDFVLRKLGENGPMTLDQLRNLSIQEGFFSDPDAAGRGMQTILMAVARGGRIRQLPNGTFAPALLMDTLRQRQAV
;
A
#
# COMPACT_ATOMS: atom_id res chain seq x y z
N MET A 1 40.03 -52.50 50.04
CA MET A 1 40.38 -51.58 48.93
C MET A 1 39.17 -51.47 48.01
N ARG A 2 38.82 -50.26 47.58
CA ARG A 2 37.66 -49.99 46.71
C ARG A 2 37.99 -50.36 45.26
N ASP A 3 37.05 -50.97 44.53
CA ASP A 3 37.28 -51.42 43.15
C ASP A 3 37.14 -50.25 42.16
N ILE A 4 38.28 -49.65 41.80
CA ILE A 4 38.37 -48.47 40.94
C ILE A 4 37.78 -48.74 39.55
N ARG A 5 37.80 -49.99 39.06
CA ARG A 5 37.20 -50.31 37.75
C ARG A 5 35.70 -50.13 37.76
N ARG A 6 35.04 -50.56 38.84
CA ARG A 6 33.61 -50.42 39.01
C ARG A 6 33.22 -48.95 39.13
N ASP A 7 33.95 -48.19 39.96
CA ASP A 7 33.72 -46.75 40.11
C ASP A 7 33.90 -45.98 38.78
N LEU A 8 34.87 -46.36 37.94
CA LEU A 8 35.07 -45.76 36.61
C LEU A 8 33.96 -46.16 35.62
N GLN A 9 33.49 -47.40 35.68
CA GLN A 9 32.42 -47.89 34.82
C GLN A 9 31.08 -47.22 35.13
N ASP A 10 30.76 -47.06 36.41
CA ASP A 10 29.55 -46.34 36.85
C ASP A 10 29.58 -44.87 36.40
N ARG A 11 30.75 -44.21 36.46
CA ARG A 11 30.92 -42.84 35.95
C ARG A 11 30.81 -42.74 34.42
N ALA A 12 31.34 -43.72 33.69
CA ALA A 12 31.21 -43.77 32.24
C ALA A 12 29.75 -43.92 31.83
N GLN A 13 28.98 -44.78 32.50
CA GLN A 13 27.55 -44.94 32.27
C GLN A 13 26.77 -43.65 32.56
N LEU A 14 27.05 -42.99 33.68
CA LEU A 14 26.40 -41.73 34.02
C LEU A 14 26.68 -40.63 32.98
N LEU A 15 27.93 -40.52 32.51
CA LEU A 15 28.27 -39.57 31.44
C LEU A 15 27.61 -39.92 30.11
N GLU A 16 27.50 -41.20 29.78
CA GLU A 16 26.81 -41.66 28.58
C GLU A 16 25.31 -41.33 28.62
N GLU A 17 24.67 -41.51 29.78
CA GLU A 17 23.28 -41.10 30.01
C GLU A 17 23.10 -39.58 29.89
N GLU A 18 23.99 -38.78 30.50
CA GLU A 18 23.95 -37.32 30.41
C GLU A 18 24.13 -36.82 28.97
N ILE A 19 25.08 -37.40 28.22
CA ILE A 19 25.31 -37.07 26.81
C ILE A 19 24.06 -37.41 25.98
N THR A 20 23.50 -38.61 26.17
CA THR A 20 22.31 -39.06 25.44
C THR A 20 21.10 -38.19 25.74
N ALA A 21 20.91 -37.81 27.00
CA ALA A 21 19.84 -36.90 27.41
C ALA A 21 20.01 -35.51 26.79
N ALA A 22 21.23 -34.96 26.80
CA ALA A 22 21.53 -33.68 26.18
C ALA A 22 21.32 -33.70 24.66
N GLN A 23 21.72 -34.78 23.98
CA GLN A 23 21.47 -34.97 22.55
C GLN A 23 19.98 -35.00 22.24
N THR A 24 19.20 -35.74 23.02
CA THR A 24 17.74 -35.81 22.84
C THR A 24 17.08 -34.44 23.03
N GLN A 25 17.48 -33.68 24.06
CA GLN A 25 16.97 -32.32 24.28
C GLN A 25 17.34 -31.37 23.15
N PHE A 26 18.56 -31.49 22.61
CA PHE A 26 19.00 -30.70 21.47
C PHE A 26 18.16 -31.01 20.23
N GLU A 27 17.96 -32.30 19.91
CA GLU A 27 17.14 -32.74 18.79
C GLU A 27 15.69 -32.25 18.92
N GLN A 28 15.10 -32.34 20.13
CA GLN A 28 13.77 -31.80 20.40
C GLN A 28 13.68 -30.30 20.12
N LYS A 29 14.66 -29.50 20.59
CA LYS A 29 14.69 -28.06 20.33
C LYS A 29 14.87 -27.74 18.85
N VAL A 30 15.71 -28.50 18.14
CA VAL A 30 15.89 -28.34 16.69
C VAL A 30 14.56 -28.60 15.97
N GLU A 31 13.84 -29.65 16.33
CA GLU A 31 12.58 -29.99 15.69
C GLU A 31 11.49 -28.96 16.02
N GLN A 32 11.41 -28.50 17.28
CA GLN A 32 10.53 -27.41 17.67
C GLN A 32 10.79 -26.16 16.81
N LEU A 33 12.03 -25.70 16.70
CA LEU A 33 12.38 -24.52 15.91
C LEU A 33 12.05 -24.68 14.42
N LYS A 34 12.21 -25.88 13.84
CA LYS A 34 11.80 -26.15 12.46
C LYS A 34 10.28 -26.02 12.31
N THR A 35 9.51 -26.62 13.20
CA THR A 35 8.04 -26.56 13.14
C THR A 35 7.52 -25.13 13.29
N GLU A 36 8.08 -24.35 14.23
CA GLU A 36 7.77 -22.93 14.41
C GLU A 36 8.12 -22.11 13.17
N ARG A 37 9.31 -22.33 12.59
CA ARG A 37 9.72 -21.68 11.34
C ARG A 37 8.75 -22.01 10.21
N ASP A 38 8.40 -23.27 10.04
CA ASP A 38 7.55 -23.71 8.93
C ASP A 38 6.12 -23.19 9.08
N ALA A 39 5.59 -23.17 10.29
CA ALA A 39 4.32 -22.50 10.60
C ALA A 39 4.38 -21.01 10.24
N ARG A 40 5.44 -20.30 10.65
CA ARG A 40 5.56 -18.87 10.38
C ARG A 40 5.74 -18.57 8.89
N ILE A 41 6.49 -19.39 8.17
CA ILE A 41 6.62 -19.29 6.72
C ILE A 41 5.27 -19.51 6.04
N HIS A 42 4.49 -20.48 6.52
CA HIS A 42 3.16 -20.76 5.98
C HIS A 42 2.22 -19.57 6.18
N GLU A 43 2.14 -19.01 7.40
CA GLU A 43 1.36 -17.80 7.69
C GLU A 43 1.73 -16.63 6.77
N ILE A 44 3.03 -16.34 6.62
CA ILE A 44 3.51 -15.24 5.76
C ILE A 44 3.15 -15.50 4.29
N LYS A 45 3.23 -16.75 3.82
CA LYS A 45 2.83 -17.11 2.45
C LYS A 45 1.33 -16.90 2.24
N ASP A 46 0.51 -17.24 3.23
CA ASP A 46 -0.94 -17.04 3.17
C ASP A 46 -1.29 -15.55 3.14
N GLU A 47 -0.66 -14.73 3.99
CA GLU A 47 -0.78 -13.28 3.98
C GLU A 47 -0.36 -12.68 2.63
N LEU A 48 0.77 -13.12 2.08
CA LEU A 48 1.26 -12.68 0.77
C LEU A 48 0.28 -13.06 -0.35
N SER A 49 -0.31 -14.26 -0.29
CA SER A 49 -1.32 -14.68 -1.26
C SER A 49 -2.59 -13.83 -1.17
N ALA A 50 -3.02 -13.45 0.05
CA ALA A 50 -4.16 -12.59 0.28
C ALA A 50 -3.90 -11.17 -0.25
N LEU A 51 -2.71 -10.63 0.00
CA LEU A 51 -2.27 -9.35 -0.56
C LEU A 51 -2.22 -9.39 -2.09
N GLY A 52 -1.71 -10.47 -2.68
CA GLY A 52 -1.73 -10.68 -4.13
C GLY A 52 -3.15 -10.60 -4.71
N ARG A 53 -4.10 -11.34 -4.10
CA ARG A 53 -5.53 -11.27 -4.50
C ARG A 53 -6.12 -9.87 -4.36
N LEU A 54 -5.74 -9.14 -3.31
CA LEU A 54 -6.20 -7.77 -3.09
C LEU A 54 -5.65 -6.82 -4.15
N ILE A 55 -4.37 -6.93 -4.48
CA ILE A 55 -3.73 -6.16 -5.56
C ILE A 55 -4.40 -6.48 -6.89
N ASP A 56 -4.65 -7.75 -7.21
CA ASP A 56 -5.31 -8.14 -8.44
C ASP A 56 -6.77 -7.68 -8.50
N ALA A 57 -7.46 -7.65 -7.35
CA ALA A 57 -8.78 -7.06 -7.25
C ALA A 57 -8.74 -5.53 -7.44
N GLU A 58 -7.70 -4.86 -6.94
CA GLU A 58 -7.52 -3.42 -7.13
C GLU A 58 -7.15 -3.09 -8.58
N LYS A 59 -6.25 -3.85 -9.21
CA LYS A 59 -5.95 -3.73 -10.64
C LYS A 59 -7.21 -3.89 -11.48
N ARG A 60 -8.02 -4.92 -11.20
CA ARG A 60 -9.32 -5.10 -11.87
C ARG A 60 -10.31 -3.97 -11.59
N ARG A 61 -10.28 -3.32 -10.43
CA ARG A 61 -11.08 -2.11 -10.16
C ARG A 61 -10.55 -0.89 -10.90
N MET A 62 -9.25 -0.77 -11.09
CA MET A 62 -8.63 0.33 -11.83
C MET A 62 -8.85 0.16 -13.34
N GLU A 63 -8.73 -1.08 -13.85
CA GLU A 63 -8.98 -1.45 -15.24
C GLU A 63 -10.49 -1.52 -15.56
N GLY A 64 -11.31 -2.00 -14.62
CA GLY A 64 -12.77 -2.05 -14.68
C GLY A 64 -13.47 -0.79 -14.16
N GLY A 65 -12.71 0.23 -13.75
CA GLY A 65 -13.21 1.55 -13.34
C GLY A 65 -13.74 2.39 -14.50
N SER A 66 -13.53 1.93 -15.73
CA SER A 66 -14.47 2.11 -16.83
C SER A 66 -15.30 0.82 -16.89
N VAL A 67 -16.51 0.71 -16.38
CA VAL A 67 -17.73 1.40 -16.82
C VAL A 67 -18.84 0.96 -15.86
N GLN A 68 -19.60 1.90 -15.29
CA GLN A 68 -21.07 1.87 -15.07
C GLN A 68 -21.48 2.94 -14.04
N HIS A 69 -21.29 4.20 -14.41
CA HIS A 69 -22.38 5.16 -14.22
C HIS A 69 -23.19 5.13 -15.51
N THR A 70 -24.31 4.43 -15.52
CA THR A 70 -25.37 4.66 -16.50
C THR A 70 -26.02 6.01 -16.18
N ALA A 71 -25.44 7.08 -16.70
CA ALA A 71 -26.11 8.33 -17.05
C ALA A 71 -25.08 9.19 -17.82
N GLU A 72 -25.32 9.36 -19.11
CA GLU A 72 -24.64 10.30 -20.01
C GLU A 72 -23.12 10.15 -20.14
N VAL A 73 -22.71 9.59 -21.28
CA VAL A 73 -21.47 9.95 -21.94
C VAL A 73 -21.56 11.44 -22.31
N ALA A 74 -21.32 12.31 -21.34
CA ALA A 74 -20.73 13.61 -21.60
C ALA A 74 -19.24 13.33 -21.77
N THR A 75 -18.81 13.08 -23.01
CA THR A 75 -17.41 13.23 -23.39
C THR A 75 -16.97 14.61 -22.93
N LEU A 76 -16.26 14.67 -21.80
CA LEU A 76 -15.56 15.89 -21.40
C LEU A 76 -14.61 16.21 -22.56
N PRO A 77 -14.62 17.44 -23.09
CA PRO A 77 -13.84 17.79 -24.27
C PRO A 77 -12.35 17.43 -24.05
N PRO A 78 -11.61 17.01 -25.09
CA PRO A 78 -10.23 16.51 -24.97
C PRO A 78 -9.29 17.47 -24.24
N ASN A 79 -9.58 18.78 -24.28
CA ASN A 79 -8.87 19.82 -23.55
C ASN A 79 -8.95 19.64 -22.01
N GLN A 80 -10.09 19.15 -21.49
CA GLN A 80 -10.27 18.93 -20.05
C GLN A 80 -9.47 17.73 -19.53
N GLN A 81 -9.33 16.67 -20.34
CA GLN A 81 -8.52 15.51 -19.96
C GLN A 81 -7.03 15.87 -19.86
N ALA A 82 -6.52 16.63 -20.84
CA ALA A 82 -5.15 17.14 -20.81
C ALA A 82 -4.90 18.07 -19.62
N LEU A 83 -5.89 18.88 -19.24
CA LEU A 83 -5.82 19.72 -18.05
C LEU A 83 -5.82 18.90 -16.75
N ILE A 84 -6.58 17.80 -16.67
CA ILE A 84 -6.53 16.88 -15.52
C ILE A 84 -5.12 16.29 -15.37
N ASP A 85 -4.55 15.77 -16.46
CA ASP A 85 -3.21 15.17 -16.43
C ASP A 85 -2.13 16.20 -16.09
N PHE A 86 -2.27 17.42 -16.61
CA PHE A 86 -1.42 18.55 -16.24
C PHE A 86 -1.45 18.83 -14.73
N VAL A 87 -2.64 18.88 -14.13
CA VAL A 87 -2.82 19.16 -12.71
C VAL A 87 -2.23 18.05 -11.85
N LEU A 88 -2.47 16.79 -12.21
CA LEU A 88 -1.90 15.64 -11.50
C LEU A 88 -0.37 15.65 -11.56
N ARG A 89 0.20 15.94 -12.73
CA ARG A 89 1.65 16.08 -12.91
C ARG A 89 2.21 17.23 -12.07
N LYS A 90 1.60 18.41 -12.12
CA LYS A 90 2.08 19.59 -11.35
C LYS A 90 1.98 19.41 -9.84
N LEU A 91 0.94 18.73 -9.36
CA LEU A 91 0.79 18.40 -7.94
C LEU A 91 1.78 17.30 -7.49
N GLY A 92 2.16 16.38 -8.38
CA GLY A 92 3.20 15.39 -8.13
C GLY A 92 4.60 15.98 -8.09
N GLU A 93 4.90 16.95 -8.97
CA GLU A 93 6.21 17.59 -9.10
C GLU A 93 6.44 18.68 -8.04
N ASN A 94 5.45 19.55 -7.79
CA ASN A 94 5.60 20.74 -6.95
C ASN A 94 4.96 20.60 -5.55
N GLY A 95 4.29 19.49 -5.28
CA GLY A 95 3.59 19.25 -4.03
C GLY A 95 2.27 20.04 -3.90
N PRO A 96 1.79 20.29 -2.66
CA PRO A 96 0.50 20.93 -2.42
C PRO A 96 0.43 22.34 -2.98
N MET A 97 -0.58 22.64 -3.80
CA MET A 97 -0.68 23.90 -4.53
C MET A 97 -2.06 24.54 -4.40
N THR A 98 -2.13 25.86 -4.41
CA THR A 98 -3.40 26.62 -4.34
C THR A 98 -4.14 26.63 -5.69
N LEU A 99 -5.44 26.89 -5.64
CA LEU A 99 -6.26 27.11 -6.85
C LEU A 99 -5.67 28.20 -7.75
N ASP A 100 -5.25 29.33 -7.18
CA ASP A 100 -4.71 30.47 -7.95
C ASP A 100 -3.38 30.13 -8.61
N GLN A 101 -2.50 29.38 -7.93
CA GLN A 101 -1.24 28.91 -8.53
C GLN A 101 -1.52 27.95 -9.69
N LEU A 102 -2.47 27.02 -9.52
CA LEU A 102 -2.84 26.09 -10.57
C LEU A 102 -3.47 26.83 -11.78
N ARG A 103 -4.36 27.78 -11.52
CA ARG A 103 -4.94 28.65 -12.56
C ARG A 103 -3.86 29.38 -13.35
N ASN A 104 -2.92 30.01 -12.66
CA ASN A 104 -1.85 30.79 -13.30
C ASN A 104 -0.96 29.89 -14.17
N LEU A 105 -0.62 28.69 -13.69
CA LEU A 105 0.15 27.71 -14.49
C LEU A 105 -0.65 27.20 -15.70
N SER A 106 -1.95 26.98 -15.57
CA SER A 106 -2.80 26.56 -16.70
C SER A 106 -2.96 27.64 -17.77
N ILE A 107 -2.98 28.93 -17.38
CA ILE A 107 -2.97 30.05 -18.33
C ILE A 107 -1.62 30.13 -19.05
N GLN A 108 -0.51 29.97 -18.33
CA GLN A 108 0.84 29.97 -18.93
C GLN A 108 1.04 28.87 -19.97
N GLU A 109 0.44 27.70 -19.75
CA GLU A 109 0.50 26.55 -20.66
C GLU A 109 -0.54 26.62 -21.78
N GLY A 110 -1.35 27.69 -21.83
CA GLY A 110 -2.30 27.96 -22.91
C GLY A 110 -3.61 27.17 -22.84
N PHE A 111 -3.91 26.52 -21.71
CA PHE A 111 -5.18 25.79 -21.54
C PHE A 111 -6.39 26.71 -21.50
N PHE A 112 -6.20 27.97 -21.10
CA PHE A 112 -7.25 28.98 -21.03
C PHE A 112 -6.80 30.26 -21.71
N SER A 113 -7.61 30.73 -22.67
CA SER A 113 -7.41 32.04 -23.32
C SER A 113 -8.05 33.19 -22.54
N ASP A 114 -9.00 32.90 -21.65
CA ASP A 114 -9.72 33.87 -20.81
C ASP A 114 -9.45 33.60 -19.31
N PRO A 115 -8.88 34.57 -18.56
CA PRO A 115 -8.58 34.40 -17.13
C PRO A 115 -9.82 34.17 -16.26
N ASP A 116 -10.98 34.70 -16.64
CA ASP A 116 -12.22 34.52 -15.87
C ASP A 116 -12.85 33.13 -16.11
N ALA A 117 -12.74 32.63 -17.34
CA ALA A 117 -13.08 31.25 -17.67
C ALA A 117 -12.12 30.24 -17.02
N ALA A 118 -10.84 30.60 -16.87
CA ALA A 118 -9.83 29.76 -16.24
C ALA A 118 -10.16 29.44 -14.78
N GLY A 119 -10.62 30.43 -14.01
CA GLY A 119 -11.01 30.22 -12.61
C GLY A 119 -12.14 29.20 -12.46
N ARG A 120 -13.23 29.38 -13.22
CA ARG A 120 -14.40 28.49 -13.17
C ARG A 120 -14.10 27.10 -13.73
N GLY A 121 -13.37 27.03 -14.85
CA GLY A 121 -12.97 25.76 -15.45
C GLY A 121 -12.05 24.95 -14.55
N MET A 122 -11.04 25.61 -13.97
CA MET A 122 -10.09 24.97 -13.06
C MET A 122 -10.76 24.49 -11.78
N GLN A 123 -11.65 25.30 -11.20
CA GLN A 123 -12.42 24.91 -10.01
C GLN A 123 -13.34 23.71 -10.31
N THR A 124 -14.01 23.70 -11.47
CA THR A 124 -14.87 22.58 -11.90
C THR A 124 -14.07 21.29 -12.03
N ILE A 125 -12.88 21.37 -12.63
CA ILE A 125 -11.99 20.23 -12.82
C ILE A 125 -11.43 19.73 -11.49
N LEU A 126 -10.94 20.62 -10.62
CA LEU A 126 -10.45 20.23 -9.30
C LEU A 126 -11.55 19.57 -8.46
N MET A 127 -12.78 20.07 -8.52
CA MET A 127 -13.90 19.43 -7.85
C MET A 127 -14.24 18.06 -8.45
N ALA A 128 -14.18 17.91 -9.78
CA ALA A 128 -14.39 16.62 -10.45
C ALA A 128 -13.30 15.60 -10.09
N VAL A 129 -12.03 16.02 -10.08
CA VAL A 129 -10.86 15.19 -9.77
C VAL A 129 -10.78 14.86 -8.27
N ALA A 130 -11.19 15.79 -7.40
CA ALA A 130 -11.30 15.55 -5.96
C ALA A 130 -12.45 14.60 -5.62
N ARG A 131 -13.60 14.75 -6.29
CA ARG A 131 -14.72 13.80 -6.18
C ARG A 131 -14.35 12.41 -6.69
N GLY A 132 -13.51 12.35 -7.73
CA GLY A 132 -12.92 11.12 -8.24
C GLY A 132 -11.79 10.53 -7.40
N GLY A 133 -11.46 11.14 -6.25
CA GLY A 133 -10.47 10.61 -5.29
C GLY A 133 -9.01 10.68 -5.77
N ARG A 134 -8.70 11.43 -6.83
CA ARG A 134 -7.32 11.55 -7.35
C ARG A 134 -6.50 12.66 -6.67
N ILE A 135 -7.19 13.66 -6.10
CA ILE A 135 -6.59 14.76 -5.33
C ILE A 135 -7.40 15.02 -4.07
N ARG A 136 -6.78 15.62 -3.05
CA ARG A 136 -7.43 16.04 -1.80
C ARG A 136 -7.32 17.55 -1.62
N GLN A 137 -8.41 18.18 -1.19
CA GLN A 137 -8.39 19.55 -0.69
C GLN A 137 -8.02 19.56 0.79
N LEU A 138 -7.00 20.33 1.17
CA LEU A 138 -6.56 20.50 2.55
C LEU A 138 -7.37 21.60 3.26
N PRO A 139 -7.40 21.63 4.60
CA PRO A 139 -8.14 22.63 5.38
C PRO A 139 -7.67 24.07 5.16
N ASN A 140 -6.46 24.26 4.62
CA ASN A 140 -5.89 25.55 4.24
C ASN A 140 -6.27 25.98 2.81
N GLY A 141 -7.13 25.23 2.10
CA GLY A 141 -7.57 25.53 0.75
C GLY A 141 -6.61 25.10 -0.37
N THR A 142 -5.52 24.38 -0.06
CA THR A 142 -4.62 23.83 -1.09
C THR A 142 -5.05 22.44 -1.55
N PHE A 143 -4.57 22.03 -2.72
CA PHE A 143 -4.82 20.71 -3.30
C PHE A 143 -3.53 19.90 -3.28
N ALA A 144 -3.62 18.62 -2.90
CA ALA A 144 -2.49 17.68 -2.89
C ALA A 144 -2.87 16.36 -3.58
N PRO A 145 -1.90 15.57 -4.05
CA PRO A 145 -2.15 14.22 -4.56
C PRO A 145 -2.81 13.33 -3.50
N ALA A 146 -3.73 12.45 -3.91
CA ALA A 146 -4.31 11.48 -2.99
C ALA A 146 -3.24 10.48 -2.51
N LEU A 147 -3.12 10.32 -1.19
CA LEU A 147 -2.25 9.29 -0.58
C LEU A 147 -3.01 7.97 -0.49
N LEU A 148 -2.30 6.84 -0.59
CA LEU A 148 -2.87 5.47 -0.55
C LEU A 148 -3.78 5.20 0.67
N MET A 149 -3.63 5.95 1.76
CA MET A 149 -4.44 5.80 2.99
C MET A 149 -5.82 6.47 2.92
N ASP A 150 -6.02 7.44 2.02
CA ASP A 150 -7.26 8.26 1.98
C ASP A 150 -8.37 7.64 1.10
N THR A 151 -8.05 6.67 0.23
CA THR A 151 -9.06 5.93 -0.56
C THR A 151 -9.95 5.01 0.28
N LEU A 152 -9.56 4.74 1.53
CA LEU A 152 -10.32 3.90 2.46
C LEU A 152 -11.44 4.67 3.19
N ARG A 153 -11.28 5.98 3.43
CA ARG A 153 -12.26 6.78 4.20
C ARG A 153 -13.51 7.14 3.41
N GLN A 154 -13.41 7.34 2.09
CA GLN A 154 -14.57 7.70 1.26
C GLN A 154 -15.55 6.54 1.02
N ARG A 155 -15.18 5.28 1.33
CA ARG A 155 -16.06 4.11 1.16
C ARG A 155 -16.87 3.72 2.42
N GLN A 156 -16.69 4.43 3.55
CA GLN A 156 -17.39 4.12 4.82
C GLN A 156 -18.52 5.10 5.18
N ALA A 157 -18.85 6.04 4.29
CA ALA A 157 -19.96 6.97 4.48
C ALA A 157 -21.06 6.73 3.42
N VAL A 158 -21.60 5.50 3.39
CA VAL A 158 -22.92 5.17 2.83
C VAL A 158 -23.54 4.12 3.74
#